data_AF-A0A9X0PR68-F1
#
_entry.id   AF-A0A9X0PR68-F1
#
_cell.length_a   1.000
_cell.length_b   1.000
_cell.length_c   1.000
_cell.angle_alpha   90.00
_cell.angle_beta   90.00
_cell.angle_gamma   90.00
#
_symmetry.space_group_name_H-M   'P 1'
#
loop_
_entity.id
_entity.type
_entity.pdbx_description
1 polymer ?
#
loop_
_entity_poly.entity_id
_entity_poly.type
_entity_poly.pdbx_seq_one_letter_code
_entity_poly.pdbx_strand_id
1 'polypeptide(L)'
;MRFLPVSLATILVELADLDETLALFASLQNDPIEGIEETVPAARTLMIRFRPEKIGSEALAARLASRDLSAKIAPSDNLVEIPVRYNGEDLADVAELTGLSIEEVIRRHTESEFTVAFCGFAPGFGYLVGGDPALHVPRRQSPRTRIPAGSVALAGAFSGVYPQNSPGGWQIIGTTPVKMWDIDRDPGALFQPGYRVRFFDMDKTGRTVDIPAPAPDRKVPKKDGPHFEVLAAPMPAIFQDLGRFGQTGQGVSASGALDRGAFNAANRIVGNPVNTPCLELTLGGFSFKSANRTVIGITGAPCPVTIKTAERSFAAKTPGPVSLEAGDVITFGQPPKGMRCYLAVRGGFDVEPVLGSFATDTLAVVGPEPVGAGAILPLKGEKSGLSSVSINEAPAFEPPATGEIVTLDIVLGPRTDWFTLKGIDTLTGQLWQVTPQSNRVGIRLAGDVPVERKDSAELPSEGTATGAIQIPHSGQPVLFLADHPLTGGYPVIGSVAEYHLDLAGQIPVNAKIKFRPIGPFAEIAAKNT
;
A
#
# COMPACT_ATOMS: atom_id res chain seq x y z
N MET A 1 -15.25 20.62 -10.24
CA MET A 1 -15.12 19.42 -9.39
C MET A 1 -15.96 18.29 -9.98
N ARG A 2 -15.40 17.10 -10.17
CA ARG A 2 -16.10 15.86 -10.55
C ARG A 2 -15.98 14.85 -9.41
N PHE A 3 -17.02 14.04 -9.19
CA PHE A 3 -17.02 13.01 -8.16
C PHE A 3 -17.13 11.64 -8.80
N LEU A 4 -16.07 10.85 -8.70
CA LEU A 4 -15.94 9.60 -9.42
C LEU A 4 -16.01 8.43 -8.44
N PRO A 5 -16.77 7.37 -8.76
CA PRO A 5 -16.80 6.18 -7.92
C PRO A 5 -15.46 5.46 -7.98
N VAL A 6 -14.96 5.02 -6.83
CA VAL A 6 -13.79 4.12 -6.75
C VAL A 6 -14.24 2.75 -6.24
N SER A 7 -15.01 2.73 -5.15
CA SER A 7 -15.60 1.53 -4.56
C SER A 7 -16.90 1.90 -3.82
N LEU A 8 -17.52 0.99 -3.06
CA LEU A 8 -18.74 1.32 -2.29
C LEU A 8 -18.45 2.26 -1.12
N ALA A 9 -17.19 2.30 -0.65
CA ALA A 9 -16.73 3.11 0.48
C ALA A 9 -15.64 4.13 0.10
N THR A 10 -15.37 4.34 -1.19
CA THR A 10 -14.32 5.26 -1.65
C THR A 10 -14.77 6.06 -2.87
N ILE A 11 -14.49 7.37 -2.86
CA ILE A 11 -14.68 8.26 -4.00
C ILE A 11 -13.36 8.92 -4.40
N LEU A 12 -13.25 9.33 -5.66
CA LEU A 12 -12.18 10.20 -6.15
C LEU A 12 -12.79 11.54 -6.54
N VAL A 13 -12.36 12.60 -5.87
CA VAL A 13 -12.71 13.97 -6.26
C VAL A 13 -11.69 14.42 -7.28
N GLU A 14 -12.10 14.82 -8.47
CA GLU A 14 -11.25 15.43 -9.49
C GLU A 14 -11.49 16.95 -9.55
N LEU A 15 -10.40 17.70 -9.54
CA LEU A 15 -10.37 19.15 -9.38
C LEU A 15 -9.68 19.82 -10.58
N ALA A 16 -9.81 21.14 -10.69
CA ALA A 16 -9.27 21.86 -11.83
C ALA A 16 -7.74 21.76 -11.87
N ASP A 17 -7.06 21.79 -10.73
CA ASP A 17 -5.60 21.76 -10.62
C ASP A 17 -5.14 21.35 -9.21
N LEU A 18 -3.84 21.46 -8.99
CA LEU A 18 -3.23 21.14 -7.71
C LEU A 18 -3.62 22.13 -6.62
N ASP A 19 -3.78 23.41 -6.93
CA ASP A 19 -4.11 24.44 -5.94
C ASP A 19 -5.49 24.17 -5.34
N GLU A 20 -6.49 23.85 -6.18
CA GLU A 20 -7.80 23.41 -5.70
C GLU A 20 -7.71 22.11 -4.87
N THR A 21 -6.84 21.17 -5.26
CA THR A 21 -6.67 19.88 -4.55
C THR A 21 -6.13 20.10 -3.14
N LEU A 22 -5.09 20.93 -3.02
CA LEU A 22 -4.52 21.28 -1.72
C LEU A 22 -5.53 22.08 -0.89
N ALA A 23 -6.23 23.05 -1.48
CA ALA A 23 -7.25 23.85 -0.78
C ALA A 23 -8.37 22.96 -0.20
N LEU A 24 -8.87 22.00 -0.98
CA LEU A 24 -9.87 21.05 -0.49
C LEU A 24 -9.32 20.18 0.64
N PHE A 25 -8.11 19.67 0.49
CA PHE A 25 -7.44 18.86 1.51
C PHE A 25 -7.25 19.64 2.82
N ALA A 26 -6.73 20.86 2.76
CA ALA A 26 -6.55 21.72 3.94
C ALA A 26 -7.88 22.11 4.59
N SER A 27 -8.91 22.38 3.79
CA SER A 27 -10.27 22.60 4.30
C SER A 27 -10.74 21.39 5.13
N LEU A 28 -10.48 20.16 4.68
CA LEU A 28 -10.90 18.94 5.39
C LEU A 28 -10.11 18.69 6.67
N GLN A 29 -8.86 19.16 6.75
CA GLN A 29 -8.07 19.13 7.98
C GLN A 29 -8.60 20.14 9.01
N ASN A 30 -9.00 21.34 8.56
CA ASN A 30 -9.49 22.40 9.43
C ASN A 30 -10.92 22.17 9.93
N ASP A 31 -11.79 21.65 9.05
CA ASP A 31 -13.18 21.32 9.36
C ASP A 31 -13.50 19.90 8.85
N PRO A 32 -13.23 18.86 9.66
CA PRO A 32 -13.42 17.47 9.25
C PRO A 32 -14.89 17.08 9.07
N ILE A 33 -15.18 16.25 8.05
CA ILE A 33 -16.50 15.65 7.87
C ILE A 33 -16.57 14.32 8.62
N GLU A 34 -17.51 14.18 9.55
CA GLU A 34 -17.74 12.90 10.23
C GLU A 34 -18.06 11.79 9.20
N GLY A 35 -17.33 10.69 9.28
CA GLY A 35 -17.48 9.53 8.41
C GLY A 35 -16.32 9.34 7.44
N ILE A 36 -15.51 10.37 7.17
CA ILE A 36 -14.25 10.21 6.43
C ILE A 36 -13.25 9.44 7.31
N GLU A 37 -12.63 8.39 6.75
CA GLU A 37 -11.60 7.59 7.41
C GLU A 37 -10.20 8.01 6.96
N GLU A 38 -10.02 8.27 5.67
CA GLU A 38 -8.71 8.52 5.08
C GLU A 38 -8.83 9.36 3.82
N THR A 39 -7.82 10.20 3.60
CA THR A 39 -7.71 11.08 2.43
C THR A 39 -6.33 10.96 1.81
N VAL A 40 -6.28 10.88 0.48
CA VAL A 40 -5.04 10.78 -0.29
C VAL A 40 -5.03 11.89 -1.34
N PRO A 41 -4.33 13.02 -1.08
CA PRO A 41 -4.14 14.06 -2.08
C PRO A 41 -3.16 13.58 -3.15
N ALA A 42 -3.39 13.99 -4.39
CA ALA A 42 -2.51 13.76 -5.51
C ALA A 42 -2.51 14.97 -6.45
N ALA A 43 -2.14 14.81 -7.73
CA ALA A 43 -1.88 15.94 -8.61
C ALA A 43 -3.10 16.84 -8.87
N ARG A 44 -4.24 16.26 -9.25
CA ARG A 44 -5.51 16.97 -9.47
C ARG A 44 -6.69 16.25 -8.82
N THR A 45 -6.39 15.36 -7.88
CA THR A 45 -7.36 14.47 -7.28
C THR A 45 -7.18 14.36 -5.79
N LEU A 46 -8.31 14.21 -5.09
CA LEU A 46 -8.36 13.85 -3.68
C LEU A 46 -9.20 12.58 -3.55
N MET A 47 -8.53 11.46 -3.26
CA MET A 47 -9.24 10.21 -2.96
C MET A 47 -9.69 10.22 -1.51
N ILE A 48 -10.95 9.87 -1.26
CA ILE A 48 -11.56 9.90 0.06
C ILE A 48 -12.21 8.56 0.33
N ARG A 49 -11.73 7.88 1.37
CA ARG A 49 -12.37 6.70 1.94
C ARG A 49 -13.28 7.14 3.09
N PHE A 50 -14.50 6.61 3.11
CA PHE A 50 -15.52 6.98 4.08
C PHE A 50 -16.29 5.75 4.57
N ARG A 51 -17.05 5.93 5.65
CA ARG A 51 -17.94 4.93 6.25
C ARG A 51 -19.35 5.07 5.69
N PRO A 52 -19.82 4.14 4.83
CA PRO A 52 -21.14 4.25 4.20
C PRO A 52 -22.30 4.24 5.20
N GLU A 53 -22.11 3.64 6.38
CA GLU A 53 -23.09 3.64 7.48
C GLU A 53 -23.19 4.99 8.21
N LYS A 54 -22.22 5.89 7.99
CA LYS A 54 -22.18 7.25 8.57
C LYS A 54 -22.57 8.32 7.57
N ILE A 55 -22.13 8.20 6.31
CA ILE A 55 -22.42 9.18 5.27
C ILE A 55 -22.49 8.48 3.90
N GLY A 56 -23.53 8.77 3.12
CA GLY A 56 -23.64 8.29 1.74
C GLY A 56 -22.75 9.09 0.79
N SER A 57 -22.35 8.50 -0.33
CA SER A 57 -21.46 9.13 -1.31
C SER A 57 -22.04 10.42 -1.92
N GLU A 58 -23.35 10.46 -2.22
CA GLU A 58 -24.01 11.67 -2.75
C GLU A 58 -24.01 12.83 -1.73
N ALA A 59 -24.26 12.52 -0.45
CA ALA A 59 -24.22 13.50 0.65
C ALA A 59 -22.80 14.00 0.91
N LEU A 60 -21.81 13.09 0.85
CA LEU A 60 -20.40 13.45 0.94
C LEU A 60 -20.00 14.38 -0.22
N ALA A 61 -20.37 14.03 -1.45
CA ALA A 61 -20.13 14.85 -2.63
C ALA A 61 -20.75 16.26 -2.49
N ALA A 62 -21.98 16.36 -1.97
CA ALA A 62 -22.62 17.65 -1.72
C ALA A 62 -21.84 18.52 -0.71
N ARG A 63 -21.39 17.92 0.41
CA ARG A 63 -20.59 18.63 1.43
C ARG A 63 -19.20 19.04 0.94
N LEU A 64 -18.61 18.28 0.03
CA LEU A 64 -17.34 18.63 -0.59
C LEU A 64 -17.50 19.75 -1.63
N ALA A 65 -18.57 19.68 -2.43
CA ALA A 65 -18.88 20.68 -3.45
C ALA A 65 -19.17 22.07 -2.85
N SER A 66 -19.64 22.15 -1.61
CA SER A 66 -19.92 23.41 -0.92
C SER A 66 -18.70 24.07 -0.28
N ARG A 67 -17.50 23.46 -0.36
CA ARG A 67 -16.29 24.02 0.26
C ARG A 67 -15.71 25.17 -0.57
N ASP A 68 -15.26 26.20 0.12
CA ASP A 68 -14.52 27.30 -0.49
C ASP A 68 -13.08 26.87 -0.77
N LEU A 69 -12.71 26.82 -2.06
CA LEU A 69 -11.37 26.46 -2.52
C LEU A 69 -10.51 27.68 -2.87
N SER A 70 -11.02 28.89 -2.66
CA SER A 70 -10.28 30.12 -2.95
C SER A 70 -9.25 30.48 -1.87
N ALA A 71 -9.35 29.85 -0.69
CA ALA A 71 -8.47 30.10 0.43
C ALA A 71 -7.05 29.62 0.13
N LYS A 72 -6.08 30.56 0.15
CA LYS A 72 -4.66 30.22 0.07
C LYS A 72 -4.21 29.63 1.40
N ILE A 73 -3.63 28.45 1.34
CA ILE A 73 -3.03 27.78 2.51
C ILE A 73 -1.79 28.58 2.90
N ALA A 74 -1.70 28.95 4.18
CA ALA A 74 -0.50 29.58 4.71
C ALA A 74 0.68 28.60 4.59
N PRO A 75 1.86 29.05 4.12
CA PRO A 75 3.04 28.20 4.06
C PRO A 75 3.37 27.65 5.45
N SER A 76 3.79 26.39 5.53
CA SER A 76 4.24 25.78 6.79
C SER A 76 5.45 26.51 7.36
N ASP A 77 5.51 26.66 8.67
CA ASP A 77 6.69 27.19 9.35
C ASP A 77 7.91 26.26 9.21
N ASN A 78 7.68 24.97 8.95
CA ASN A 78 8.74 23.98 8.78
C ASN A 78 9.44 24.11 7.43
N LEU A 79 10.73 24.45 7.46
CA LEU A 79 11.62 24.50 6.30
C LEU A 79 12.65 23.36 6.37
N VAL A 80 12.72 22.56 5.32
CA VAL A 80 13.71 21.50 5.13
C VAL A 80 14.76 21.97 4.11
N GLU A 81 16.01 22.10 4.52
CA GLU A 81 17.12 22.39 3.61
C GLU A 81 17.76 21.08 3.12
N ILE A 82 17.82 20.89 1.80
CA ILE A 82 18.40 19.69 1.17
C ILE A 82 19.72 20.03 0.48
N PRO A 83 20.86 19.45 0.92
CA PRO A 83 22.13 19.59 0.24
C PRO A 83 22.12 18.77 -1.05
N VAL A 84 22.55 19.38 -2.15
CA VAL A 84 22.62 18.70 -3.45
C VAL A 84 24.00 18.86 -4.03
N ARG A 85 24.57 17.74 -4.48
CA ARG A 85 25.64 17.73 -5.47
C ARG A 85 24.98 17.69 -6.85
N TYR A 86 25.15 18.75 -7.65
CA TYR A 86 24.56 18.87 -8.98
C TYR A 86 25.37 18.11 -10.03
N ASN A 87 25.40 16.78 -9.88
CA ASN A 87 26.10 15.83 -10.74
C ASN A 87 25.14 14.86 -11.45
N GLY A 88 23.86 15.24 -11.57
CA GLY A 88 22.85 14.37 -12.16
C GLY A 88 23.13 14.12 -13.64
N GLU A 89 22.88 12.89 -14.06
CA GLU A 89 23.12 12.44 -15.44
C GLU A 89 22.29 13.21 -16.48
N ASP A 90 21.12 13.73 -16.10
CA ASP A 90 20.22 14.48 -16.99
C ASP A 90 20.38 16.00 -16.85
N LEU A 91 21.34 16.50 -16.04
CA LEU A 91 21.46 17.94 -15.79
C LEU A 91 21.75 18.73 -17.08
N ALA A 92 22.57 18.17 -17.97
CA ALA A 92 22.84 18.76 -19.29
C ALA A 92 21.61 18.70 -20.21
N ASP A 93 20.89 17.56 -20.21
CA ASP A 93 19.66 17.38 -20.99
C ASP A 93 18.57 18.38 -20.54
N VAL A 94 18.43 18.62 -19.24
CA VAL A 94 17.52 19.63 -18.69
C VAL A 94 17.90 21.04 -19.15
N ALA A 95 19.20 21.37 -19.17
CA ALA A 95 19.67 22.64 -19.69
C ALA A 95 19.31 22.83 -21.17
N GLU A 96 19.46 21.78 -21.99
CA GLU A 96 19.05 21.79 -23.40
C GLU A 96 17.53 21.94 -23.56
N LEU A 97 16.73 21.14 -22.83
CA LEU A 97 15.27 21.17 -22.88
C LEU A 97 14.68 22.53 -22.49
N THR A 98 15.36 23.26 -21.61
CA THR A 98 14.91 24.58 -21.11
C THR A 98 15.53 25.75 -21.86
N GLY A 99 16.56 25.50 -22.69
CA GLY A 99 17.35 26.55 -23.35
C GLY A 99 18.21 27.37 -22.38
N LEU A 100 18.48 26.84 -21.17
CA LEU A 100 19.26 27.49 -20.13
C LEU A 100 20.70 26.95 -20.11
N SER A 101 21.62 27.67 -19.45
CA SER A 101 22.90 27.07 -19.08
C SER A 101 22.73 26.15 -17.86
N ILE A 102 23.64 25.19 -17.67
CA ILE A 102 23.66 24.34 -16.47
C ILE A 102 23.71 25.20 -15.19
N GLU A 103 24.53 26.26 -15.19
CA GLU A 103 24.61 27.18 -14.04
C GLU A 103 23.28 27.85 -13.73
N GLU A 104 22.52 28.23 -14.76
CA GLU A 104 21.21 28.86 -14.60
C GLU A 104 20.15 27.87 -14.12
N VAL A 105 20.20 26.61 -14.56
CA VAL A 105 19.35 25.53 -14.03
C VAL A 105 19.61 25.35 -12.53
N ILE A 106 20.88 25.23 -12.12
CA ILE A 106 21.27 25.09 -10.71
C ILE A 106 20.81 26.31 -9.90
N ARG A 107 21.06 27.52 -10.41
CA ARG A 107 20.68 28.77 -9.74
C ARG A 107 19.18 28.85 -9.50
N ARG A 108 18.37 28.62 -10.55
CA ARG A 108 16.90 28.63 -10.44
C ARG A 108 16.37 27.56 -9.49
N HIS A 109 16.96 26.36 -9.48
CA HIS A 109 16.56 25.30 -8.55
C HIS A 109 16.92 25.63 -7.09
N THR A 110 18.07 26.24 -6.84
CA THR A 110 18.52 26.59 -5.47
C THR A 110 17.85 27.85 -4.92
N GLU A 111 17.48 28.81 -5.77
CA GLU A 111 16.75 30.02 -5.36
C GLU A 111 15.24 29.80 -5.21
N SER A 112 14.71 28.70 -5.73
CA SER A 112 13.30 28.33 -5.58
C SER A 112 12.99 27.90 -4.13
N GLU A 113 11.88 28.41 -3.60
CA GLU A 113 11.28 27.89 -2.36
C GLU A 113 10.14 26.94 -2.73
N PHE A 114 10.39 25.64 -2.54
CA PHE A 114 9.41 24.62 -2.85
C PHE A 114 8.47 24.36 -1.67
N THR A 115 7.31 23.80 -1.96
CA THR A 115 6.38 23.24 -0.96
C THR A 115 6.11 21.77 -1.30
N VAL A 116 6.10 20.89 -0.30
CA VAL A 116 5.67 19.49 -0.46
C VAL A 116 4.16 19.49 -0.69
N ALA A 117 3.71 19.23 -1.91
CA ALA A 117 2.29 19.18 -2.23
C ALA A 117 1.61 17.95 -1.62
N PHE A 118 2.17 16.77 -1.88
CA PHE A 118 1.71 15.50 -1.33
C PHE A 118 2.85 14.48 -1.35
N CYS A 119 2.68 13.41 -0.57
CA CYS A 119 3.59 12.27 -0.56
C CYS A 119 2.90 11.06 -1.19
N GLY A 120 3.65 10.24 -1.90
CA GLY A 120 3.12 9.10 -2.65
C GLY A 120 4.22 8.44 -3.46
N PHE A 121 3.88 7.52 -4.37
CA PHE A 121 4.80 6.66 -5.14
C PHE A 121 5.63 5.68 -4.30
N ALA A 122 6.28 6.14 -3.24
CA ALA A 122 7.02 5.36 -2.26
C ALA A 122 7.06 6.10 -0.90
N PRO A 123 7.27 5.39 0.23
CA PRO A 123 7.48 6.02 1.53
C PRO A 123 8.57 7.10 1.47
N GLY A 124 8.25 8.31 1.92
CA GLY A 124 9.16 9.45 1.95
C GLY A 124 9.38 10.17 0.62
N PHE A 125 8.75 9.77 -0.48
CA PHE A 125 8.80 10.53 -1.73
C PHE A 125 7.74 11.64 -1.69
N GLY A 126 8.21 12.89 -1.67
CA GLY A 126 7.38 14.09 -1.72
C GLY A 126 7.42 14.74 -3.10
N TYR A 127 6.24 15.11 -3.62
CA TYR A 127 6.10 15.90 -4.84
C TYR A 127 6.22 17.38 -4.48
N LEU A 128 7.31 18.02 -4.90
CA LEU A 128 7.62 19.40 -4.55
C LEU A 128 7.15 20.36 -5.66
N VAL A 129 6.46 21.43 -5.28
CA VAL A 129 5.94 22.46 -6.20
C VAL A 129 6.35 23.86 -5.78
N GLY A 130 6.07 24.87 -6.60
CA GLY A 130 6.46 26.27 -6.34
C GLY A 130 7.85 26.63 -6.88
N GLY A 131 8.48 25.72 -7.63
CA GLY A 131 9.73 26.00 -8.33
C GLY A 131 9.56 26.96 -9.51
N ASP A 132 10.68 27.43 -10.06
CA ASP A 132 10.70 28.27 -11.25
C ASP A 132 10.05 27.56 -12.46
N PRO A 133 9.00 28.14 -13.08
CA PRO A 133 8.34 27.55 -14.25
C PRO A 133 9.26 27.31 -15.45
N ALA A 134 10.39 28.01 -15.53
CA ALA A 134 11.41 27.76 -16.56
C ALA A 134 12.06 26.37 -16.43
N LEU A 135 11.93 25.69 -15.27
CA LEU A 135 12.41 24.34 -15.03
C LEU A 135 11.36 23.25 -15.27
N HIS A 136 10.20 23.61 -15.84
CA HIS A 136 9.18 22.63 -16.20
C HIS A 136 9.64 21.79 -17.40
N VAL A 137 10.07 20.56 -17.13
CA VAL A 137 10.60 19.63 -18.14
C VAL A 137 9.78 18.34 -18.22
N PRO A 138 9.59 17.74 -19.39
CA PRO A 138 8.89 16.46 -19.50
C PRO A 138 9.67 15.32 -18.83
N ARG A 139 8.96 14.26 -18.46
CA ARG A 139 9.57 12.97 -18.11
C ARG A 139 10.34 12.44 -19.33
N ARG A 140 11.33 11.59 -19.08
CA ARG A 140 11.97 10.77 -20.11
C ARG A 140 10.92 9.89 -20.78
N GLN A 141 11.04 9.72 -22.10
CA GLN A 141 10.16 8.83 -22.87
C GLN A 141 10.26 7.37 -22.41
N SER A 142 11.47 6.92 -22.09
CA SER A 142 11.73 5.59 -21.55
C SER A 142 12.17 5.70 -20.09
N PRO A 143 11.39 5.16 -19.12
CA PRO A 143 11.77 5.20 -17.72
C PRO A 143 12.98 4.29 -17.45
N ARG A 144 13.82 4.70 -16.51
CA ARG A 144 14.90 3.89 -15.96
C ARG A 144 14.31 2.74 -15.16
N THR A 145 14.94 1.57 -15.27
CA THR A 145 14.62 0.41 -14.42
C THR A 145 15.09 0.61 -12.98
N ARG A 146 16.07 1.49 -12.75
CA ARG A 146 16.61 1.81 -11.45
C ARG A 146 17.13 3.25 -11.39
N ILE A 147 16.61 4.01 -10.43
CA ILE A 147 17.08 5.30 -9.97
C ILE A 147 17.60 5.12 -8.53
N PRO A 148 18.83 5.52 -8.22
CA PRO A 148 19.37 5.43 -6.86
C PRO A 148 18.60 6.25 -5.82
N ALA A 149 18.60 5.78 -4.57
CA ALA A 149 18.20 6.59 -3.42
C ALA A 149 19.04 7.87 -3.33
N GLY A 150 18.42 8.99 -2.97
CA GLY A 150 19.04 10.30 -2.89
C GLY A 150 19.12 11.05 -4.23
N SER A 151 18.66 10.48 -5.34
CA SER A 151 18.59 11.22 -6.61
C SER A 151 17.57 12.36 -6.54
N VAL A 152 18.00 13.57 -6.89
CA VAL A 152 17.17 14.78 -7.00
C VAL A 152 16.75 14.94 -8.47
N ALA A 153 15.46 15.11 -8.73
CA ALA A 153 14.94 15.05 -10.08
C ALA A 153 13.78 16.01 -10.35
N LEU A 154 13.55 16.29 -11.64
CA LEU A 154 12.48 17.15 -12.17
C LEU A 154 11.56 16.38 -13.12
N ALA A 155 10.25 16.67 -13.05
CA ALA A 155 9.27 16.26 -14.06
C ALA A 155 7.98 17.10 -13.99
N GLY A 156 7.55 17.64 -15.12
CA GLY A 156 6.42 18.56 -15.20
C GLY A 156 6.68 19.77 -14.29
N ALA A 157 5.70 20.11 -13.45
CA ALA A 157 5.83 21.18 -12.46
C ALA A 157 6.52 20.74 -11.15
N PHE A 158 7.00 19.49 -11.08
CA PHE A 158 7.48 18.92 -9.83
C PHE A 158 9.00 18.80 -9.77
N SER A 159 9.54 19.06 -8.58
CA SER A 159 10.83 18.53 -8.12
C SER A 159 10.60 17.42 -7.08
N GLY A 160 11.60 16.60 -6.83
CA GLY A 160 11.47 15.47 -5.90
C GLY A 160 12.81 14.81 -5.60
N VAL A 161 12.85 14.04 -4.51
CA VAL A 161 14.01 13.26 -4.11
C VAL A 161 13.61 11.81 -3.93
N TYR A 162 14.28 10.90 -4.65
CA TYR A 162 14.00 9.47 -4.57
C TYR A 162 14.46 8.91 -3.20
N PRO A 163 13.56 8.39 -2.35
CA PRO A 163 13.92 7.93 -1.01
C PRO A 163 14.60 6.56 -1.01
N GLN A 164 14.38 5.77 -2.07
CA GLN A 164 14.88 4.42 -2.22
C GLN A 164 15.10 4.08 -3.70
N ASN A 165 15.82 2.99 -3.94
CA ASN A 165 16.04 2.47 -5.29
C ASN A 165 14.70 2.11 -5.93
N SER A 166 14.36 2.75 -7.04
CA SER A 166 13.07 2.54 -7.70
C SER A 166 13.16 2.83 -9.20
N PRO A 167 12.31 2.24 -10.05
CA PRO A 167 12.22 2.66 -11.45
C PRO A 167 11.60 4.05 -11.56
N GLY A 168 11.93 4.81 -12.61
CA GLY A 168 11.34 6.14 -12.80
C GLY A 168 11.82 6.84 -14.07
N GLY A 169 11.04 7.82 -14.52
CA GLY A 169 11.32 8.59 -15.74
C GLY A 169 11.64 10.06 -15.50
N TRP A 170 11.89 10.49 -14.26
CA TRP A 170 12.20 11.89 -13.99
C TRP A 170 13.63 12.23 -14.40
N GLN A 171 13.86 13.50 -14.76
CA GLN A 171 15.17 14.00 -15.16
C GLN A 171 16.02 14.24 -13.91
N ILE A 172 17.10 13.47 -13.74
CA ILE A 172 17.98 13.51 -12.57
C ILE A 172 18.99 14.65 -12.71
N ILE A 173 18.88 15.65 -11.85
CA ILE A 173 19.72 16.87 -11.86
C ILE A 173 20.83 16.85 -10.80
N GLY A 174 20.74 15.97 -9.81
CA GLY A 174 21.75 15.86 -8.75
C GLY A 174 21.51 14.72 -7.79
N THR A 175 22.31 14.70 -6.73
CA THR A 175 22.24 13.71 -5.65
C THR A 175 22.37 14.37 -4.28
N THR A 176 21.66 13.85 -3.29
CA THR A 176 21.78 14.25 -1.89
C THR A 176 22.24 13.08 -1.03
N PRO A 177 23.10 13.30 -0.01
CA PRO A 177 23.43 12.27 0.97
C PRO A 177 22.33 12.10 2.04
N VAL A 178 21.31 12.96 2.07
CA VAL A 178 20.26 12.94 3.10
C VAL A 178 19.29 11.79 2.86
N LYS A 179 19.04 10.99 3.91
CA LYS A 179 18.07 9.89 3.88
C LYS A 179 16.65 10.44 3.99
N MET A 180 15.91 10.37 2.87
CA MET A 180 14.55 10.91 2.77
C MET A 180 13.51 10.08 3.53
N TRP A 181 13.73 8.77 3.65
CA TRP A 181 12.89 7.85 4.41
C TRP A 181 13.71 7.11 5.47
N ASP A 182 13.34 7.24 6.74
CA ASP A 182 14.00 6.56 7.83
C ASP A 182 12.99 6.07 8.87
N ILE A 183 12.89 4.76 9.06
CA ILE A 183 11.84 4.16 9.89
C ILE A 183 12.02 4.43 11.40
N ASP A 184 13.24 4.76 11.80
CA ASP A 184 13.60 5.08 13.17
C ASP A 184 13.55 6.59 13.47
N ARG A 185 13.17 7.41 12.47
CA ARG A 185 12.90 8.84 12.62
C ARG A 185 11.41 9.08 12.85
N ASP A 186 11.06 10.08 13.65
CA ASP A 186 9.67 10.52 13.85
C ASP A 186 9.49 12.00 13.42
N PRO A 187 8.80 12.30 12.32
CA PRO A 187 8.20 11.35 11.37
C PRO A 187 9.26 10.66 10.49
N GLY A 188 8.93 9.46 9.99
CA GLY A 188 9.85 8.65 9.21
C GLY A 188 10.20 9.26 7.84
N ALA A 189 9.23 9.92 7.21
CA ALA A 189 9.46 10.72 6.02
C ALA A 189 9.96 12.13 6.36
N LEU A 190 11.08 12.53 5.76
CA LEU A 190 11.64 13.89 5.96
C LEU A 190 10.72 14.96 5.37
N PHE A 191 10.07 14.63 4.24
CA PHE A 191 9.05 15.46 3.63
C PHE A 191 7.68 15.10 4.19
N GLN A 192 6.98 16.11 4.68
CA GLN A 192 5.57 16.04 5.06
C GLN A 192 4.78 17.03 4.19
N PRO A 193 3.54 16.70 3.79
CA PRO A 193 2.68 17.63 3.05
C PRO A 193 2.61 19.00 3.74
N GLY A 194 2.75 20.06 2.94
CA GLY A 194 2.79 21.44 3.38
C GLY A 194 4.17 21.96 3.80
N TYR A 195 5.16 21.11 4.08
CA TYR A 195 6.51 21.57 4.44
C TYR A 195 7.15 22.37 3.32
N ARG A 196 7.92 23.39 3.68
CA ARG A 196 8.75 24.14 2.73
C ARG A 196 10.08 23.42 2.53
N VAL A 197 10.61 23.48 1.32
CA VAL A 197 11.87 22.84 0.95
C VAL A 197 12.74 23.82 0.18
N ARG A 198 14.01 23.90 0.54
CA ARG A 198 15.02 24.66 -0.22
C ARG A 198 16.23 23.77 -0.48
N PHE A 199 16.73 23.82 -1.71
CA PHE A 199 17.94 23.10 -2.08
C PHE A 199 19.14 24.04 -2.03
N PHE A 200 20.30 23.51 -1.67
CA PHE A 200 21.54 24.27 -1.78
C PHE A 200 22.66 23.43 -2.39
N ASP A 201 23.50 24.09 -3.17
CA ASP A 201 24.64 23.47 -3.85
C ASP A 201 25.78 23.23 -2.84
N MET A 202 26.12 21.96 -2.63
CA MET A 202 27.20 21.55 -1.72
C MET A 202 28.57 22.09 -2.16
N ASP A 203 28.81 22.19 -3.46
CA ASP A 203 30.12 22.56 -3.99
C ASP A 203 30.36 24.09 -3.91
N LYS A 204 29.28 24.90 -3.80
CA LYS A 204 29.37 26.36 -3.68
C LYS A 204 29.26 26.90 -2.25
N THR A 205 28.56 26.20 -1.35
CA THR A 205 28.21 26.74 -0.03
C THR A 205 29.22 26.42 1.07
N GLY A 206 30.08 25.40 0.89
CA GLY A 206 31.05 24.98 1.91
C GLY A 206 30.44 24.51 3.23
N ARG A 207 29.10 24.37 3.30
CA ARG A 207 28.38 23.91 4.49
C ARG A 207 28.62 22.41 4.70
N THR A 208 29.08 22.04 5.89
CA THR A 208 29.11 20.64 6.33
C THR A 208 27.71 20.20 6.72
N VAL A 209 27.30 19.04 6.24
CA VAL A 209 26.00 18.44 6.56
C VAL A 209 26.26 17.26 7.49
N ASP A 210 25.73 17.32 8.70
CA ASP A 210 25.75 16.19 9.61
C ASP A 210 24.75 15.14 9.11
N ILE A 211 25.28 14.00 8.67
CA ILE A 211 24.48 12.83 8.33
C ILE A 211 24.27 12.06 9.64
N PRO A 212 23.02 11.90 10.11
CA PRO A 212 22.76 11.13 11.32
C PRO A 212 23.39 9.74 11.20
N ALA A 213 24.08 9.32 12.27
CA ALA A 213 24.64 7.97 12.33
C ALA A 213 23.52 6.93 12.21
N PRO A 214 23.78 5.74 11.62
CA PRO A 214 22.79 4.69 11.52
C PRO A 214 22.19 4.37 12.90
N ALA A 215 20.87 4.17 12.95
CA ALA A 215 20.22 3.68 14.15
C ALA A 215 20.82 2.31 14.56
N PRO A 216 20.94 2.02 15.87
CA PRO A 216 21.45 0.75 16.34
C PRO A 216 20.55 -0.41 15.87
N ASP A 217 21.15 -1.57 15.59
CA ASP A 217 20.43 -2.78 15.18
C ASP A 217 19.24 -3.07 16.10
N ARG A 218 18.09 -3.41 15.49
CA ARG A 218 16.91 -3.89 16.22
C ARG A 218 17.32 -5.08 17.08
N LYS A 219 16.91 -5.06 18.35
CA LYS A 219 17.25 -6.11 19.33
C LYS A 219 16.77 -7.47 18.83
N VAL A 220 17.71 -8.41 18.66
CA VAL A 220 17.38 -9.81 18.42
C VAL A 220 16.58 -10.35 19.61
N PRO A 221 15.42 -10.98 19.39
CA PRO A 221 14.63 -11.55 20.47
C PRO A 221 15.44 -12.60 21.26
N LYS A 222 15.44 -12.49 22.59
CA LYS A 222 16.11 -13.47 23.47
C LYS A 222 15.27 -14.73 23.63
N LYS A 223 15.92 -15.90 23.75
CA LYS A 223 15.27 -17.22 23.92
C LYS A 223 14.68 -17.47 25.32
N ASP A 224 14.81 -16.54 26.26
CA ASP A 224 14.58 -16.80 27.69
C ASP A 224 13.09 -16.75 28.12
N GLY A 225 12.13 -16.82 27.19
CA GLY A 225 10.69 -16.76 27.46
C GLY A 225 9.84 -17.64 26.53
N PRO A 226 8.49 -17.66 26.69
CA PRO A 226 7.58 -18.37 25.78
C PRO A 226 7.79 -17.97 24.31
N HIS A 227 8.00 -18.94 23.42
CA HIS A 227 8.29 -18.68 22.01
C HIS A 227 7.98 -19.87 21.09
N PHE A 228 7.92 -19.59 19.79
CA PHE A 228 8.04 -20.60 18.74
C PHE A 228 9.43 -20.53 18.09
N GLU A 229 10.03 -21.69 17.83
CA GLU A 229 11.24 -21.83 17.01
C GLU A 229 10.83 -22.23 15.60
N VAL A 230 11.04 -21.34 14.61
CA VAL A 230 10.66 -21.62 13.22
C VAL A 230 11.65 -22.62 12.62
N LEU A 231 11.15 -23.76 12.14
CA LEU A 231 11.96 -24.83 11.59
C LEU A 231 12.08 -24.73 10.07
N ALA A 232 10.98 -24.38 9.40
CA ALA A 232 10.95 -24.16 7.95
C ALA A 232 9.99 -23.03 7.60
N ALA A 233 10.36 -22.22 6.62
CA ALA A 233 9.54 -21.17 6.03
C ALA A 233 9.89 -21.06 4.54
N PRO A 234 9.36 -21.93 3.66
CA PRO A 234 9.69 -21.93 2.24
C PRO A 234 9.37 -20.59 1.56
N MET A 235 8.30 -19.94 2.02
CA MET A 235 8.02 -18.53 1.81
C MET A 235 8.10 -17.83 3.17
N PRO A 236 8.71 -16.63 3.25
CA PRO A 236 8.70 -15.86 4.49
C PRO A 236 7.26 -15.63 4.97
N ALA A 237 7.01 -15.96 6.22
CA ALA A 237 5.76 -15.63 6.86
C ALA A 237 5.80 -14.16 7.32
N ILE A 238 4.65 -13.48 7.34
CA ILE A 238 4.62 -12.05 7.65
C ILE A 238 3.57 -11.74 8.70
N PHE A 239 3.85 -10.77 9.56
CA PHE A 239 2.87 -10.30 10.51
C PHE A 239 1.83 -9.43 9.81
N GLN A 240 0.58 -9.64 10.17
CA GLN A 240 -0.55 -8.85 9.68
C GLN A 240 -1.48 -8.49 10.82
N ASP A 241 -2.00 -7.28 10.75
CA ASP A 241 -3.16 -6.81 11.49
C ASP A 241 -4.19 -6.25 10.48
N LEU A 242 -5.12 -5.39 10.91
CA LEU A 242 -6.11 -4.76 10.02
C LEU A 242 -5.55 -3.63 9.15
N GLY A 243 -4.29 -3.23 9.34
CA GLY A 243 -3.59 -2.23 8.55
C GLY A 243 -3.13 -1.01 9.33
N ARG A 244 -2.37 -0.18 8.62
CA ARG A 244 -1.63 1.02 9.06
C ARG A 244 -2.28 2.29 8.53
N PHE A 245 -3.46 2.59 9.04
CA PHE A 245 -4.21 3.79 8.61
C PHE A 245 -3.56 5.09 9.10
N GLY A 246 -3.78 6.18 8.36
CA GLY A 246 -3.34 7.52 8.77
C GLY A 246 -1.87 7.84 8.47
N GLN A 247 -1.18 7.00 7.70
CA GLN A 247 0.22 7.22 7.29
C GLN A 247 0.38 7.75 5.85
N THR A 248 -0.73 8.15 5.21
CA THR A 248 -0.74 8.62 3.81
C THR A 248 0.12 9.87 3.59
N GLY A 249 0.22 10.75 4.59
CA GLY A 249 1.12 11.91 4.58
C GLY A 249 2.60 11.53 4.44
N GLN A 250 2.98 10.29 4.74
CA GLN A 250 4.34 9.78 4.58
C GLN A 250 4.52 8.98 3.28
N GLY A 251 3.48 8.85 2.45
CA GLY A 251 3.50 7.98 1.26
C GLY A 251 3.39 6.49 1.59
N VAL A 252 2.93 6.12 2.79
CA VAL A 252 2.82 4.74 3.26
C VAL A 252 1.37 4.25 3.13
N SER A 253 1.19 3.08 2.54
CA SER A 253 -0.12 2.41 2.41
C SER A 253 -0.54 1.73 3.71
N ALA A 254 -1.83 1.40 3.83
CA ALA A 254 -2.33 0.71 5.02
C ALA A 254 -1.84 -0.74 5.11
N SER A 255 -1.66 -1.47 4.01
CA SER A 255 -1.41 -2.92 4.05
C SER A 255 -2.47 -3.66 4.88
N GLY A 256 -2.10 -4.74 5.59
CA GLY A 256 -2.97 -5.55 6.43
C GLY A 256 -3.28 -6.94 5.84
N ALA A 257 -4.06 -7.70 6.59
CA ALA A 257 -4.51 -9.03 6.17
C ALA A 257 -5.32 -8.96 4.86
N LEU A 258 -4.97 -9.81 3.90
CA LEU A 258 -5.67 -9.89 2.61
C LEU A 258 -7.02 -10.58 2.68
N ASP A 259 -7.17 -11.57 3.56
CA ASP A 259 -8.44 -12.20 3.91
C ASP A 259 -8.73 -11.86 5.38
N ARG A 260 -9.44 -10.74 5.56
CA ARG A 260 -9.74 -10.16 6.86
C ARG A 260 -10.71 -11.03 7.64
N GLY A 261 -11.65 -11.70 6.96
CA GLY A 261 -12.54 -12.69 7.54
C GLY A 261 -11.78 -13.81 8.25
N ALA A 262 -10.83 -14.43 7.56
CA ALA A 262 -9.99 -15.47 8.13
C ALA A 262 -9.08 -14.95 9.25
N PHE A 263 -8.43 -13.80 9.06
CA PHE A 263 -7.61 -13.14 10.09
C PHE A 263 -8.39 -12.93 11.41
N ASN A 264 -9.61 -12.38 11.31
CA ASN A 264 -10.45 -12.15 12.47
C ASN A 264 -10.91 -13.46 13.12
N ALA A 265 -11.24 -14.47 12.32
CA ALA A 265 -11.62 -15.80 12.81
C ALA A 265 -10.47 -16.49 13.58
N ALA A 266 -9.22 -16.37 13.11
CA ALA A 266 -8.06 -16.93 13.82
C ALA A 266 -7.93 -16.36 15.23
N ASN A 267 -8.12 -15.04 15.38
CA ASN A 267 -8.09 -14.38 16.68
C ASN A 267 -9.26 -14.77 17.59
N ARG A 268 -10.49 -14.86 17.04
CA ARG A 268 -11.66 -15.30 17.82
C ARG A 268 -11.53 -16.73 18.34
N ILE A 269 -10.91 -17.63 17.57
CA ILE A 269 -10.68 -19.02 17.98
C ILE A 269 -9.90 -19.13 19.28
N VAL A 270 -8.89 -18.26 19.47
CA VAL A 270 -8.04 -18.27 20.67
C VAL A 270 -8.46 -17.24 21.72
N GLY A 271 -9.54 -16.50 21.47
CA GLY A 271 -10.06 -15.48 22.38
C GLY A 271 -9.21 -14.21 22.46
N ASN A 272 -8.52 -13.87 21.38
CA ASN A 272 -7.76 -12.63 21.27
C ASN A 272 -8.67 -11.43 20.99
N PRO A 273 -8.32 -10.23 21.48
CA PRO A 273 -8.96 -8.99 21.04
C PRO A 273 -8.91 -8.81 19.52
N VAL A 274 -9.89 -8.08 18.99
CA VAL A 274 -9.88 -7.65 17.57
C VAL A 274 -8.56 -6.96 17.25
N ASN A 275 -8.04 -7.18 16.05
CA ASN A 275 -6.79 -6.60 15.57
C ASN A 275 -5.50 -7.09 16.27
N THR A 276 -5.56 -8.17 17.06
CA THR A 276 -4.33 -8.80 17.58
C THR A 276 -3.51 -9.36 16.39
N PRO A 277 -2.19 -9.12 16.33
CA PRO A 277 -1.39 -9.54 15.18
C PRO A 277 -1.39 -11.06 15.00
N CYS A 278 -1.57 -11.48 13.75
CA CYS A 278 -1.47 -12.88 13.32
C CYS A 278 -0.30 -13.02 12.35
N LEU A 279 0.17 -14.25 12.20
CA LEU A 279 1.12 -14.60 11.15
C LEU A 279 0.34 -15.05 9.90
N GLU A 280 0.51 -14.34 8.78
CA GLU A 280 -0.01 -14.73 7.47
C GLU A 280 0.97 -15.69 6.79
N LEU A 281 0.49 -16.88 6.43
CA LEU A 281 1.25 -17.96 5.81
C LEU A 281 0.78 -18.15 4.37
N THR A 282 1.70 -18.13 3.40
CA THR A 282 1.38 -18.28 1.97
C THR A 282 1.92 -19.61 1.43
N LEU A 283 1.07 -20.38 0.73
CA LEU A 283 1.44 -21.63 0.04
C LEU A 283 2.05 -22.72 0.94
N GLY A 284 1.75 -22.76 2.23
CA GLY A 284 2.10 -23.89 3.09
C GLY A 284 3.60 -24.12 3.33
N GLY A 285 3.95 -25.30 3.85
CA GLY A 285 5.32 -25.72 4.15
C GLY A 285 5.97 -25.05 5.36
N PHE A 286 5.30 -24.06 5.97
CA PHE A 286 5.73 -23.45 7.23
C PHE A 286 5.71 -24.48 8.36
N SER A 287 6.71 -24.47 9.23
CA SER A 287 6.73 -25.31 10.42
C SER A 287 7.46 -24.65 11.57
N PHE A 288 7.01 -24.93 12.79
CA PHE A 288 7.61 -24.41 14.01
C PHE A 288 7.52 -25.43 15.15
N LYS A 289 8.41 -25.29 16.12
CA LYS A 289 8.39 -26.00 17.38
C LYS A 289 7.92 -25.08 18.49
N SER A 290 7.00 -25.55 19.32
CA SER A 290 6.55 -24.81 20.50
C SER A 290 7.52 -24.97 21.66
N ALA A 291 8.00 -23.89 22.27
CA ALA A 291 8.85 -23.98 23.46
C ALA A 291 8.04 -24.09 24.77
N ASN A 292 6.73 -23.82 24.72
CA ASN A 292 5.86 -23.80 25.87
C ASN A 292 4.46 -24.33 25.54
N ARG A 293 3.67 -24.62 26.57
CA ARG A 293 2.25 -24.89 26.44
C ARG A 293 1.51 -23.65 25.93
N THR A 294 0.65 -23.81 24.93
CA THR A 294 -0.19 -22.71 24.41
C THR A 294 -1.37 -23.25 23.58
N VAL A 295 -2.25 -22.35 23.13
CA VAL A 295 -3.30 -22.64 22.16
C VAL A 295 -3.10 -21.76 20.94
N ILE A 296 -3.17 -22.36 19.76
CA ILE A 296 -3.13 -21.64 18.47
C ILE A 296 -4.49 -21.73 17.76
N GLY A 297 -4.77 -20.75 16.92
CA GLY A 297 -5.93 -20.70 16.04
C GLY A 297 -5.47 -20.64 14.59
N ILE A 298 -6.04 -21.51 13.76
CA ILE A 298 -5.68 -21.61 12.34
C ILE A 298 -6.94 -21.49 11.48
N THR A 299 -6.91 -20.59 10.50
CA THR A 299 -8.00 -20.33 9.54
C THR A 299 -7.44 -19.95 8.16
N GLY A 300 -8.33 -19.62 7.22
CA GLY A 300 -7.99 -19.24 5.85
C GLY A 300 -8.08 -20.42 4.90
N ALA A 301 -7.12 -20.53 3.98
CA ALA A 301 -7.02 -21.65 3.06
C ALA A 301 -7.01 -23.00 3.84
N PRO A 302 -7.71 -24.04 3.35
CA PRO A 302 -7.84 -25.35 4.01
C PRO A 302 -6.52 -26.15 3.95
N CYS A 303 -5.52 -25.67 4.66
CA CYS A 303 -4.20 -26.27 4.75
C CYS A 303 -4.22 -27.51 5.66
N PRO A 304 -3.71 -28.67 5.20
CA PRO A 304 -3.48 -29.81 6.08
C PRO A 304 -2.45 -29.45 7.16
N VAL A 305 -2.80 -29.59 8.44
CA VAL A 305 -1.89 -29.29 9.56
C VAL A 305 -1.55 -30.58 10.29
N THR A 306 -0.27 -30.89 10.41
CA THR A 306 0.23 -32.06 11.16
C THR A 306 0.90 -31.60 12.44
N ILE A 307 0.62 -32.29 13.55
CA ILE A 307 1.26 -32.09 14.84
C ILE A 307 2.06 -33.35 15.17
N LYS A 308 3.35 -33.17 15.42
CA LYS A 308 4.25 -34.22 15.91
C LYS A 308 4.63 -33.93 17.36
N THR A 309 4.19 -34.82 18.23
CA THR A 309 4.52 -34.88 19.67
C THR A 309 5.70 -35.84 19.88
N ALA A 310 6.13 -36.05 21.13
CA ALA A 310 7.13 -37.06 21.45
C ALA A 310 6.65 -38.50 21.16
N GLU A 311 5.35 -38.77 21.32
CA GLU A 311 4.79 -40.12 21.23
C GLU A 311 4.13 -40.42 19.88
N ARG A 312 3.57 -39.41 19.20
CA ARG A 312 2.74 -39.60 18.00
C ARG A 312 2.73 -38.42 17.04
N SER A 313 2.28 -38.69 15.81
CA SER A 313 1.98 -37.68 14.79
C SER A 313 0.50 -37.80 14.38
N PHE A 314 -0.22 -36.69 14.27
CA PHE A 314 -1.64 -36.67 13.88
C PHE A 314 -2.02 -35.37 13.16
N ALA A 315 -3.12 -35.42 12.40
CA ALA A 315 -3.66 -34.25 11.72
C ALA A 315 -4.52 -33.40 12.69
N ALA A 316 -4.33 -32.09 12.67
CA ALA A 316 -5.17 -31.15 13.40
C ALA A 316 -6.47 -30.86 12.62
N LYS A 317 -7.56 -30.60 13.35
CA LYS A 317 -8.82 -30.15 12.74
C LYS A 317 -8.80 -28.64 12.57
N THR A 318 -8.90 -28.16 11.34
CA THR A 318 -8.97 -26.73 11.00
C THR A 318 -10.25 -26.44 10.20
N PRO A 319 -10.83 -25.22 10.30
CA PRO A 319 -10.50 -24.18 11.26
C PRO A 319 -10.83 -24.61 12.71
N GLY A 320 -10.03 -24.17 13.68
CA GLY A 320 -10.28 -24.49 15.09
C GLY A 320 -9.09 -24.26 16.02
N PRO A 321 -9.33 -24.34 17.34
CA PRO A 321 -8.28 -24.22 18.34
C PRO A 321 -7.45 -25.51 18.41
N VAL A 322 -6.14 -25.34 18.54
CA VAL A 322 -5.20 -26.46 18.70
C VAL A 322 -4.37 -26.22 19.94
N SER A 323 -4.46 -27.13 20.90
CA SER A 323 -3.60 -27.14 22.09
C SER A 323 -2.23 -27.72 21.73
N LEU A 324 -1.18 -27.06 22.20
CA LEU A 324 0.20 -27.49 22.05
C LEU A 324 0.86 -27.64 23.41
N GLU A 325 1.71 -28.64 23.54
CA GLU A 325 2.64 -28.80 24.65
C GLU A 325 4.05 -28.35 24.24
N ALA A 326 4.93 -28.18 25.23
CA ALA A 326 6.33 -27.86 24.96
C ALA A 326 7.01 -29.01 24.20
N GLY A 327 7.69 -28.69 23.09
CA GLY A 327 8.36 -29.66 22.22
C GLY A 327 7.53 -30.09 21.01
N ASP A 328 6.22 -29.80 20.97
CA ASP A 328 5.38 -30.12 19.83
C ASP A 328 5.86 -29.39 18.57
N VAL A 329 5.87 -30.11 17.45
CA VAL A 329 6.21 -29.59 16.12
C VAL A 329 4.97 -29.55 15.25
N ILE A 330 4.69 -28.37 14.69
CA ILE A 330 3.54 -28.11 13.85
C ILE A 330 4.05 -27.89 12.43
N THR A 331 3.45 -28.58 11.47
CA THR A 331 3.79 -28.47 10.05
C THR A 331 2.53 -28.19 9.23
N PHE A 332 2.57 -27.11 8.46
CA PHE A 332 1.55 -26.74 7.48
C PHE A 332 1.88 -27.41 6.14
N GLY A 333 0.95 -28.19 5.62
CA GLY A 333 1.02 -28.78 4.28
C GLY A 333 0.73 -27.77 3.19
N GLN A 334 0.66 -28.23 1.95
CA GLN A 334 0.21 -27.40 0.82
C GLN A 334 -1.32 -27.31 0.83
N PRO A 335 -1.92 -26.11 0.77
CA PRO A 335 -3.37 -26.00 0.66
C PRO A 335 -3.84 -26.44 -0.75
N PRO A 336 -4.87 -27.30 -0.86
CA PRO A 336 -5.41 -27.72 -2.16
C PRO A 336 -6.24 -26.63 -2.84
N LYS A 337 -6.74 -25.66 -2.06
CA LYS A 337 -7.53 -24.50 -2.48
C LYS A 337 -7.11 -23.27 -1.68
N GLY A 338 -7.21 -22.08 -2.25
CA GLY A 338 -6.77 -20.85 -1.62
C GLY A 338 -5.24 -20.72 -1.58
N MET A 339 -4.75 -19.64 -0.96
CA MET A 339 -3.32 -19.37 -0.84
C MET A 339 -2.87 -19.08 0.60
N ARG A 340 -3.71 -18.43 1.40
CA ARG A 340 -3.30 -17.77 2.64
C ARG A 340 -3.99 -18.37 3.85
N CYS A 341 -3.18 -18.74 4.84
CA CYS A 341 -3.64 -19.15 6.17
C CYS A 341 -3.24 -18.10 7.21
N TYR A 342 -4.01 -17.98 8.28
CA TYR A 342 -3.67 -17.13 9.42
C TYR A 342 -3.43 -17.99 10.65
N LEU A 343 -2.29 -17.76 11.30
CA LEU A 343 -1.91 -18.37 12.56
C LEU A 343 -2.01 -17.30 13.66
N ALA A 344 -2.95 -17.51 14.57
CA ALA A 344 -3.06 -16.76 15.82
C ALA A 344 -2.56 -17.63 16.98
N VAL A 345 -2.10 -16.98 18.05
CA VAL A 345 -1.73 -17.62 19.31
C VAL A 345 -2.45 -16.92 20.43
N ARG A 346 -2.94 -17.68 21.43
CA ARG A 346 -3.63 -17.12 22.60
C ARG A 346 -2.73 -16.13 23.32
N GLY A 347 -3.23 -14.91 23.53
CA GLY A 347 -2.48 -13.79 24.11
C GLY A 347 -1.63 -12.99 23.12
N GLY A 348 -1.45 -13.50 21.89
CA GLY A 348 -0.75 -12.81 20.80
C GLY A 348 0.78 -12.96 20.82
N PHE A 349 1.39 -12.58 19.70
CA PHE A 349 2.83 -12.53 19.53
C PHE A 349 3.41 -11.28 20.21
N ASP A 350 4.62 -11.40 20.74
CA ASP A 350 5.39 -10.28 21.26
C ASP A 350 6.25 -9.70 20.13
N VAL A 351 5.60 -8.87 19.33
CA VAL A 351 6.18 -8.13 18.21
C VAL A 351 5.88 -6.66 18.44
N GLU A 352 6.78 -5.78 18.00
CA GLU A 352 6.61 -4.33 18.10
C GLU A 352 5.91 -3.78 16.85
N PRO A 353 4.94 -2.86 17.00
CA PRO A 353 4.30 -2.23 15.86
C PRO A 353 5.28 -1.24 15.21
N VAL A 354 5.15 -1.09 13.90
CA VAL A 354 5.93 -0.15 13.09
C VAL A 354 4.99 0.85 12.47
N LEU A 355 5.16 2.13 12.83
CA LEU A 355 4.25 3.23 12.47
C LEU A 355 2.81 2.93 12.91
N GLY A 356 2.64 2.38 14.12
CA GLY A 356 1.34 2.10 14.72
C GLY A 356 0.64 0.81 14.26
N SER A 357 1.28 -0.03 13.43
CA SER A 357 0.69 -1.28 12.92
C SER A 357 1.71 -2.42 12.84
N PHE A 358 1.22 -3.65 12.97
CA PHE A 358 1.96 -4.90 12.81
C PHE A 358 1.97 -5.43 11.37
N ALA A 359 1.26 -4.79 10.43
CA ALA A 359 1.20 -5.21 9.04
C ALA A 359 2.55 -5.05 8.33
N THR A 360 3.07 -6.11 7.74
CA THR A 360 4.21 -6.01 6.82
C THR A 360 3.70 -5.64 5.43
N ASP A 361 4.06 -4.44 4.97
CA ASP A 361 3.89 -3.96 3.60
C ASP A 361 5.12 -4.38 2.76
N THR A 362 4.91 -5.29 1.81
CA THR A 362 5.98 -5.85 0.98
C THR A 362 6.47 -4.90 -0.12
N LEU A 363 5.67 -3.91 -0.53
CA LEU A 363 6.07 -2.91 -1.52
C LEU A 363 6.89 -1.81 -0.86
N ALA A 364 6.39 -1.30 0.26
CA ALA A 364 7.03 -0.24 1.03
C ALA A 364 8.22 -0.73 1.85
N VAL A 365 8.31 -2.05 2.11
CA VAL A 365 9.27 -2.66 3.04
C VAL A 365 9.14 -2.03 4.43
N VAL A 366 7.90 -1.96 4.92
CA VAL A 366 7.53 -1.36 6.22
C VAL A 366 6.78 -2.38 7.04
N GLY A 367 7.16 -2.53 8.30
CA GLY A 367 6.53 -3.48 9.23
C GLY A 367 7.56 -4.29 10.03
N PRO A 368 7.09 -5.27 10.81
CA PRO A 368 7.95 -6.31 11.35
C PRO A 368 8.69 -7.07 10.25
N GLU A 369 9.88 -7.57 10.57
CA GLU A 369 10.68 -8.34 9.63
C GLU A 369 9.96 -9.63 9.19
N PRO A 370 10.07 -10.02 7.90
CA PRO A 370 9.58 -11.31 7.45
C PRO A 370 10.23 -12.47 8.21
N VAL A 371 9.42 -13.44 8.60
CA VAL A 371 9.79 -14.59 9.42
C VAL A 371 10.33 -15.73 8.54
N GLY A 372 11.63 -16.00 8.67
CA GLY A 372 12.34 -17.10 8.01
C GLY A 372 12.64 -18.30 8.93
N ALA A 373 13.24 -19.35 8.36
CA ALA A 373 13.73 -20.49 9.12
C ALA A 373 14.79 -20.07 10.16
N GLY A 374 14.73 -20.64 11.36
CA GLY A 374 15.59 -20.29 12.49
C GLY A 374 15.12 -19.09 13.30
N ALA A 375 14.09 -18.37 12.84
CA ALA A 375 13.52 -17.26 13.60
C ALA A 375 12.92 -17.73 14.94
N ILE A 376 13.05 -16.89 15.96
CA ILE A 376 12.41 -17.04 17.26
C ILE A 376 11.24 -16.06 17.30
N LEU A 377 10.03 -16.58 17.52
CA LEU A 377 8.81 -15.78 17.64
C LEU A 377 8.38 -15.74 19.10
N PRO A 378 8.70 -14.67 19.86
CA PRO A 378 8.31 -14.59 21.26
C PRO A 378 6.80 -14.38 21.38
N LEU A 379 6.23 -14.89 22.46
CA LEU A 379 4.80 -14.82 22.76
C LEU A 379 4.60 -13.91 23.98
N LYS A 380 3.56 -13.07 23.96
CA LYS A 380 3.23 -12.23 25.13
C LYS A 380 2.82 -13.05 26.35
N GLY A 381 2.35 -14.27 26.11
CA GLY A 381 1.68 -15.12 27.09
C GLY A 381 0.28 -14.60 27.42
N GLU A 382 -0.59 -15.45 27.97
CA GLU A 382 -1.89 -15.00 28.47
C GLU A 382 -1.72 -14.29 29.82
N LYS A 383 -1.85 -12.96 29.81
CA LYS A 383 -1.85 -12.14 31.03
C LYS A 383 -3.23 -11.58 31.38
N SER A 384 -4.16 -11.59 30.43
CA SER A 384 -5.56 -11.21 30.62
C SER A 384 -6.36 -12.38 31.19
N GLY A 385 -7.43 -12.09 31.94
CA GLY A 385 -8.33 -13.11 32.50
C GLY A 385 -9.09 -13.92 31.42
N LEU A 386 -10.12 -14.65 31.85
CA LEU A 386 -10.90 -15.53 30.96
C LEU A 386 -11.50 -14.75 29.77
N SER A 387 -11.13 -15.14 28.55
CA SER A 387 -11.71 -14.65 27.29
C SER A 387 -12.51 -15.73 26.56
N SER A 388 -13.64 -15.34 25.98
CA SER A 388 -14.47 -16.23 25.16
C SER A 388 -13.71 -16.70 23.93
N VAL A 389 -13.86 -17.99 23.61
CA VAL A 389 -13.30 -18.63 22.40
C VAL A 389 -14.41 -19.01 21.43
N SER A 390 -14.10 -18.98 20.13
CA SER A 390 -14.99 -19.48 19.10
C SER A 390 -14.55 -20.86 18.63
N ILE A 391 -15.42 -21.86 18.77
CA ILE A 391 -15.16 -23.26 18.35
C ILE A 391 -15.90 -23.67 17.08
N ASN A 392 -16.73 -22.76 16.54
CA ASN A 392 -17.62 -23.01 15.40
C ASN A 392 -17.36 -22.01 14.25
N GLU A 393 -16.13 -21.53 14.11
CA GLU A 393 -15.77 -20.71 12.94
C GLU A 393 -15.91 -21.53 11.65
N ALA A 394 -16.41 -20.89 10.60
CA ALA A 394 -16.49 -21.43 9.26
C ALA A 394 -15.93 -20.40 8.26
N PRO A 395 -15.33 -20.83 7.14
CA PRO A 395 -14.92 -19.92 6.08
C PRO A 395 -16.11 -19.11 5.57
N ALA A 396 -15.90 -17.82 5.27
CA ALA A 396 -16.94 -16.94 4.71
C ALA A 396 -17.33 -17.33 3.27
N PHE A 397 -16.42 -18.00 2.56
CA PHE A 397 -16.57 -18.49 1.20
C PHE A 397 -15.70 -19.74 1.01
N GLU A 398 -15.99 -20.52 -0.04
CA GLU A 398 -15.08 -21.60 -0.45
C GLU A 398 -13.87 -21.00 -1.19
N PRO A 399 -12.63 -21.22 -0.75
CA PRO A 399 -11.46 -20.71 -1.46
C PRO A 399 -11.33 -21.37 -2.84
N PRO A 400 -10.87 -20.63 -3.87
CA PRO A 400 -10.74 -21.16 -5.22
C PRO A 400 -9.52 -22.07 -5.39
N ALA A 401 -9.61 -23.01 -6.33
CA ALA A 401 -8.49 -23.86 -6.75
C ALA A 401 -7.80 -23.34 -8.03
N THR A 402 -6.61 -23.85 -8.30
CA THR A 402 -5.92 -23.66 -9.58
C THR A 402 -6.84 -24.06 -10.75
N GLY A 403 -6.96 -23.19 -11.76
CA GLY A 403 -7.78 -23.44 -12.95
C GLY A 403 -9.28 -23.17 -12.78
N GLU A 404 -9.77 -22.96 -11.55
CA GLU A 404 -11.17 -22.57 -11.32
C GLU A 404 -11.43 -21.13 -11.79
N ILE A 405 -12.70 -20.85 -12.13
CA ILE A 405 -13.16 -19.51 -12.50
C ILE A 405 -13.72 -18.82 -11.26
N VAL A 406 -13.16 -17.67 -10.91
CA VAL A 406 -13.59 -16.81 -9.82
C VAL A 406 -14.30 -15.60 -10.41
N THR A 407 -15.55 -15.37 -10.01
CA THR A 407 -16.28 -14.16 -10.41
C THR A 407 -16.08 -13.09 -9.35
N LEU A 408 -15.55 -11.94 -9.74
CA LEU A 408 -15.38 -10.78 -8.88
C LEU A 408 -16.32 -9.66 -9.34
N ASP A 409 -17.20 -9.26 -8.44
CA ASP A 409 -18.00 -8.06 -8.58
C ASP A 409 -17.12 -6.81 -8.55
N ILE A 410 -17.38 -5.89 -9.48
CA ILE A 410 -16.62 -4.64 -9.62
C ILE A 410 -17.54 -3.42 -9.67
N VAL A 411 -17.07 -2.33 -9.07
CA VAL A 411 -17.58 -0.98 -9.28
C VAL A 411 -16.77 -0.38 -10.43
N LEU A 412 -17.44 0.05 -11.50
CA LEU A 412 -16.76 0.77 -12.58
C LEU A 412 -16.37 2.18 -12.10
N GLY A 413 -15.14 2.59 -12.38
CA GLY A 413 -14.56 3.88 -12.01
C GLY A 413 -13.17 3.73 -11.37
N PRO A 414 -12.46 4.83 -11.10
CA PRO A 414 -12.84 6.21 -11.41
C PRO A 414 -12.60 6.61 -12.87
N ARG A 415 -11.78 5.85 -13.63
CA ARG A 415 -11.37 6.21 -14.99
C ARG A 415 -11.98 5.34 -16.08
N THR A 416 -13.18 4.79 -15.88
CA THR A 416 -13.87 4.03 -16.94
C THR A 416 -14.06 4.87 -18.20
N ASP A 417 -14.19 6.18 -18.08
CA ASP A 417 -14.28 7.17 -19.17
C ASP A 417 -13.01 7.27 -20.04
N TRP A 418 -11.88 6.71 -19.59
CA TRP A 418 -10.63 6.60 -20.37
C TRP A 418 -10.57 5.39 -21.30
N PHE A 419 -11.61 4.54 -21.30
CA PHE A 419 -11.65 3.31 -22.08
C PHE A 419 -12.76 3.36 -23.13
N THR A 420 -12.58 2.63 -24.23
CA THR A 420 -13.65 2.47 -25.23
C THR A 420 -14.70 1.48 -24.73
N LEU A 421 -15.90 1.50 -25.30
CA LEU A 421 -16.92 0.49 -24.99
C LEU A 421 -16.39 -0.92 -25.22
N LYS A 422 -15.65 -1.12 -26.32
CA LYS A 422 -14.96 -2.38 -26.61
C LYS A 422 -13.93 -2.74 -25.53
N GLY A 423 -13.21 -1.78 -24.97
CA GLY A 423 -12.30 -2.02 -23.84
C GLY A 423 -13.05 -2.51 -22.58
N ILE A 424 -14.19 -1.92 -22.27
CA ILE A 424 -15.04 -2.34 -21.13
C ILE A 424 -15.64 -3.74 -21.38
N ASP A 425 -16.13 -4.00 -22.59
CA ASP A 425 -16.62 -5.32 -23.01
C ASP A 425 -15.50 -6.37 -22.99
N THR A 426 -14.27 -5.97 -23.32
CA THR A 426 -13.09 -6.85 -23.25
C THR A 426 -12.73 -7.19 -21.81
N LEU A 427 -12.76 -6.23 -20.88
CA LEU A 427 -12.54 -6.47 -19.45
C LEU A 427 -13.56 -7.47 -18.89
N THR A 428 -14.83 -7.28 -19.21
CA THR A 428 -15.94 -7.98 -18.57
C THR A 428 -16.34 -9.25 -19.33
N GLY A 429 -16.00 -9.36 -20.61
CA GLY A 429 -16.42 -10.41 -21.54
C GLY A 429 -15.51 -11.64 -21.56
N GLN A 430 -14.21 -11.49 -21.31
CA GLN A 430 -13.27 -12.62 -21.32
C GLN A 430 -12.93 -13.15 -19.91
N LEU A 431 -12.11 -14.20 -19.86
CA LEU A 431 -11.52 -14.73 -18.62
C LEU A 431 -10.06 -14.29 -18.53
N TRP A 432 -9.65 -13.87 -17.34
CA TRP A 432 -8.31 -13.37 -17.07
C TRP A 432 -7.52 -14.39 -16.26
N GLN A 433 -6.45 -14.96 -16.81
CA GLN A 433 -5.60 -15.90 -16.08
C GLN A 433 -4.72 -15.15 -15.07
N VAL A 434 -4.71 -15.62 -13.83
CA VAL A 434 -3.78 -15.16 -12.80
C VAL A 434 -2.38 -15.67 -13.11
N THR A 435 -1.42 -14.76 -13.25
CA THR A 435 -0.05 -15.12 -13.62
C THR A 435 0.84 -15.35 -12.40
N PRO A 436 1.99 -16.05 -12.55
CA PRO A 436 2.96 -16.26 -11.47
C PRO A 436 3.62 -14.98 -10.92
N GLN A 437 3.48 -13.84 -11.59
CA GLN A 437 4.00 -12.54 -11.13
C GLN A 437 3.09 -11.88 -10.06
N SER A 438 2.02 -12.55 -9.65
CA SER A 438 1.06 -12.06 -8.65
C SER A 438 1.62 -12.17 -7.23
N ASN A 439 1.39 -11.14 -6.43
CA ASN A 439 1.84 -11.06 -5.03
C ASN A 439 0.86 -10.20 -4.20
N ARG A 440 1.26 -9.78 -2.99
CA ARG A 440 0.43 -8.94 -2.11
C ARG A 440 0.18 -7.52 -2.63
N VAL A 441 1.01 -7.03 -3.55
CA VAL A 441 0.83 -5.72 -4.20
C VAL A 441 -0.32 -5.79 -5.20
N GLY A 442 -0.38 -6.87 -5.97
CA GLY A 442 -1.49 -7.10 -6.88
C GLY A 442 -1.40 -8.41 -7.65
N ILE A 443 -2.56 -8.81 -8.15
CA ILE A 443 -2.75 -9.95 -9.05
C ILE A 443 -2.50 -9.46 -10.48
N ARG A 444 -1.50 -10.03 -11.15
CA ARG A 444 -1.19 -9.73 -12.54
C ARG A 444 -2.00 -10.68 -13.42
N LEU A 445 -2.71 -10.11 -14.39
CA LEU A 445 -3.67 -10.83 -15.19
C LEU A 445 -3.25 -10.88 -16.66
N ALA A 446 -3.46 -12.03 -17.28
CA ALA A 446 -3.26 -12.25 -18.70
C ALA A 446 -4.58 -12.61 -19.37
N GLY A 447 -4.90 -11.93 -20.46
CA GLY A 447 -6.04 -12.23 -21.34
C GLY A 447 -5.62 -12.21 -22.80
N ASP A 448 -6.45 -12.82 -23.64
CA ASP A 448 -6.19 -12.98 -25.08
C ASP A 448 -6.24 -11.63 -25.81
N VAL A 449 -7.15 -10.75 -25.37
CA VAL A 449 -7.34 -9.42 -25.97
C VAL A 449 -7.01 -8.34 -24.93
N PRO A 450 -6.06 -7.43 -25.22
CA PRO A 450 -5.74 -6.33 -24.32
C PRO A 450 -6.90 -5.34 -24.22
N VAL A 451 -7.11 -4.77 -23.02
CA VAL A 451 -8.12 -3.74 -22.80
C VAL A 451 -7.75 -2.47 -23.58
N GLU A 452 -8.67 -2.04 -24.43
CA GLU A 452 -8.50 -0.88 -25.30
C GLU A 452 -8.78 0.43 -24.57
N ARG A 453 -7.78 1.32 -24.54
CA ARG A 453 -7.93 2.69 -24.02
C ARG A 453 -8.38 3.64 -25.11
N LYS A 454 -9.20 4.62 -24.74
CA LYS A 454 -9.54 5.78 -25.59
C LYS A 454 -8.43 6.83 -25.54
N ASP A 455 -7.82 7.01 -24.37
CA ASP A 455 -6.77 7.99 -24.13
C ASP A 455 -5.42 7.29 -23.92
N SER A 456 -4.42 7.69 -24.69
CA SER A 456 -3.04 7.23 -24.59
C SER A 456 -2.14 8.20 -23.82
N ALA A 457 -2.68 9.31 -23.32
CA ALA A 457 -1.96 10.27 -22.52
C ALA A 457 -1.52 9.67 -21.17
N GLU A 458 -0.50 10.29 -20.59
CA GLU A 458 -0.06 9.96 -19.25
C GLU A 458 -1.03 10.58 -18.23
N LEU A 459 -1.62 9.75 -17.37
CA LEU A 459 -2.47 10.21 -16.30
C LEU A 459 -1.58 10.82 -15.20
N PRO A 460 -1.85 12.08 -14.76
CA PRO A 460 -1.22 12.60 -13.55
C PRO A 460 -1.40 11.64 -12.38
N SER A 461 -0.48 11.61 -11.42
CA SER A 461 -0.61 10.67 -10.28
C SER A 461 -1.94 10.89 -9.55
N GLU A 462 -2.64 9.79 -9.24
CA GLU A 462 -3.89 9.77 -8.49
C GLU A 462 -3.81 8.75 -7.35
N GLY A 463 -4.61 8.94 -6.30
CA GLY A 463 -4.78 7.95 -5.25
C GLY A 463 -5.29 6.63 -5.83
N THR A 464 -4.77 5.50 -5.34
CA THR A 464 -5.29 4.17 -5.69
C THR A 464 -5.79 3.47 -4.45
N ALA A 465 -6.74 2.55 -4.62
CA ALA A 465 -7.37 1.80 -3.54
C ALA A 465 -7.12 0.30 -3.68
N THR A 466 -7.21 -0.42 -2.57
CA THR A 466 -7.26 -1.88 -2.59
C THR A 466 -8.47 -2.33 -3.42
N GLY A 467 -8.25 -3.29 -4.32
CA GLY A 467 -9.26 -3.74 -5.27
C GLY A 467 -9.21 -3.03 -6.63
N ALA A 468 -8.47 -1.93 -6.77
CA ALA A 468 -8.38 -1.18 -8.03
C ALA A 468 -7.81 -2.03 -9.17
N ILE A 469 -8.45 -1.96 -10.34
CA ILE A 469 -8.07 -2.67 -11.56
C ILE A 469 -7.28 -1.71 -12.45
N GLN A 470 -5.98 -1.70 -12.17
CA GLN A 470 -4.88 -1.16 -12.95
C GLN A 470 -4.91 -1.57 -14.43
N ILE A 471 -5.11 -0.70 -15.42
CA ILE A 471 -4.78 -1.05 -16.82
C ILE A 471 -3.52 -0.30 -17.24
N PRO A 472 -2.34 -0.94 -17.43
CA PRO A 472 -1.13 -0.35 -18.02
C PRO A 472 -1.19 -0.25 -19.56
N HIS A 473 -0.14 0.28 -20.20
CA HIS A 473 -0.07 0.44 -21.67
C HIS A 473 -0.21 -0.88 -22.44
N SER A 474 0.17 -2.00 -21.82
CA SER A 474 -0.02 -3.35 -22.39
C SER A 474 -1.48 -3.76 -22.53
N GLY A 475 -2.41 -3.07 -21.86
CA GLY A 475 -3.82 -3.45 -21.76
C GLY A 475 -4.08 -4.69 -20.89
N GLN A 476 -3.05 -5.24 -20.24
CA GLN A 476 -3.14 -6.41 -19.36
C GLN A 476 -3.40 -5.97 -17.91
N PRO A 477 -4.55 -6.32 -17.30
CA PRO A 477 -4.94 -5.77 -16.02
C PRO A 477 -4.03 -6.17 -14.85
N VAL A 478 -4.05 -5.31 -13.83
CA VAL A 478 -3.44 -5.50 -12.53
C VAL A 478 -4.52 -5.23 -11.50
N LEU A 479 -4.94 -6.26 -10.76
CA LEU A 479 -5.82 -6.08 -9.62
C LEU A 479 -4.99 -5.80 -8.37
N PHE A 480 -5.02 -4.56 -7.88
CA PHE A 480 -4.31 -4.15 -6.67
C PHE A 480 -4.89 -4.78 -5.41
N LEU A 481 -4.00 -5.21 -4.53
CA LEU A 481 -4.28 -5.86 -3.25
C LEU A 481 -3.73 -5.01 -2.09
N ALA A 482 -3.72 -5.51 -0.85
CA ALA A 482 -3.42 -4.71 0.35
C ALA A 482 -2.11 -3.90 0.30
N ASP A 483 -1.04 -4.40 -0.35
CA ASP A 483 0.25 -3.71 -0.42
C ASP A 483 0.39 -2.84 -1.69
N HIS A 484 -0.73 -2.35 -2.23
CA HIS A 484 -0.74 -1.50 -3.42
C HIS A 484 -0.02 -0.16 -3.18
N PRO A 485 0.56 0.48 -4.20
CA PRO A 485 1.13 1.81 -4.04
C PRO A 485 0.05 2.81 -3.61
N LEU A 486 0.40 3.84 -2.85
CA LEU A 486 -0.57 4.86 -2.43
C LEU A 486 -1.13 5.63 -3.63
N THR A 487 -0.27 5.94 -4.61
CA THR A 487 -0.62 6.69 -5.82
C THR A 487 -0.08 6.00 -7.08
N GLY A 488 -0.76 6.16 -8.21
CA GLY A 488 -0.35 5.61 -9.51
C GLY A 488 -0.68 6.52 -10.68
N GLY A 489 0.02 6.33 -11.81
CA GLY A 489 -0.13 7.13 -13.04
C GLY A 489 -0.76 6.36 -14.22
N TYR A 490 -1.43 5.24 -13.94
CA TYR A 490 -2.16 4.47 -14.94
C TYR A 490 -3.65 4.45 -14.59
N PRO A 491 -4.55 4.50 -15.60
CA PRO A 491 -5.97 4.56 -15.38
C PRO A 491 -6.50 3.28 -14.74
N VAL A 492 -7.35 3.46 -13.72
CA VAL A 492 -8.11 2.42 -13.04
C VAL A 492 -9.49 2.34 -13.68
N ILE A 493 -9.81 1.21 -14.32
CA ILE A 493 -11.07 1.03 -15.04
C ILE A 493 -12.27 0.71 -14.12
N GLY A 494 -11.98 0.11 -12.96
CA GLY A 494 -12.93 -0.32 -11.95
C GLY A 494 -12.19 -0.80 -10.70
N SER A 495 -12.91 -1.06 -9.61
CA SER A 495 -12.36 -1.73 -8.42
C SER A 495 -13.25 -2.89 -7.98
N VAL A 496 -12.65 -3.93 -7.43
CA VAL A 496 -13.36 -5.05 -6.80
C VAL A 496 -14.18 -4.54 -5.61
N ALA A 497 -15.44 -4.96 -5.55
CA ALA A 497 -16.33 -4.62 -4.44
C ALA A 497 -15.79 -5.18 -3.11
N GLU A 498 -16.00 -4.44 -2.03
CA GLU A 498 -15.36 -4.67 -0.73
C GLU A 498 -15.62 -6.09 -0.20
N TYR A 499 -16.81 -6.63 -0.42
CA TYR A 499 -17.20 -7.98 0.02
C TYR A 499 -16.52 -9.12 -0.75
N HIS A 500 -15.81 -8.82 -1.84
CA HIS A 500 -15.00 -9.78 -2.59
C HIS A 500 -13.49 -9.58 -2.42
N LEU A 501 -13.03 -8.62 -1.61
CA LEU A 501 -11.60 -8.40 -1.38
C LEU A 501 -10.96 -9.60 -0.66
N ASP A 502 -11.63 -10.18 0.34
CA ASP A 502 -11.14 -11.38 1.03
C ASP A 502 -11.01 -12.56 0.05
N LEU A 503 -11.98 -12.72 -0.86
CA LEU A 503 -11.93 -13.74 -1.93
C LEU A 503 -10.76 -13.48 -2.89
N ALA A 504 -10.53 -12.23 -3.30
CA ALA A 504 -9.39 -11.85 -4.13
C ALA A 504 -8.05 -12.20 -3.44
N GLY A 505 -7.99 -12.04 -2.11
CA GLY A 505 -6.88 -12.46 -1.27
C GLY A 505 -6.60 -13.96 -1.26
N GLN A 506 -7.48 -14.81 -1.79
CA GLN A 506 -7.29 -16.27 -1.84
C GLN A 506 -7.08 -16.84 -3.25
N ILE A 507 -7.13 -16.02 -4.31
CA ILE A 507 -7.06 -16.52 -5.70
C ILE A 507 -5.64 -17.03 -6.03
N PRO A 508 -5.46 -18.33 -6.34
CA PRO A 508 -4.16 -18.89 -6.68
C PRO A 508 -3.72 -18.56 -8.10
N VAL A 509 -2.42 -18.70 -8.34
CA VAL A 509 -1.84 -18.68 -9.70
C VAL A 509 -2.53 -19.71 -10.60
N ASN A 510 -2.75 -19.35 -11.86
CA ASN A 510 -3.48 -20.10 -12.88
C ASN A 510 -4.98 -20.29 -12.64
N ALA A 511 -5.57 -19.75 -11.56
CA ALA A 511 -7.01 -19.51 -11.55
C ALA A 511 -7.38 -18.48 -12.64
N LYS A 512 -8.66 -18.43 -12.99
CA LYS A 512 -9.21 -17.46 -13.96
C LYS A 512 -10.17 -16.52 -13.27
N ILE A 513 -10.12 -15.23 -13.59
CA ILE A 513 -11.01 -14.22 -13.05
C ILE A 513 -12.01 -13.78 -14.13
N LYS A 514 -13.28 -13.72 -13.75
CA LYS A 514 -14.35 -13.08 -14.52
C LYS A 514 -14.79 -11.82 -13.76
N PHE A 515 -14.68 -10.66 -14.37
CA PHE A 515 -15.17 -9.42 -13.77
C PHE A 515 -16.65 -9.20 -14.09
N ARG A 516 -17.45 -8.92 -13.07
CA ARG A 516 -18.88 -8.63 -13.18
C ARG A 516 -19.19 -7.23 -12.66
N PRO A 517 -19.47 -6.25 -13.53
CA PRO A 517 -19.91 -4.94 -13.07
C PRO A 517 -21.23 -5.05 -12.29
N ILE A 518 -21.32 -4.40 -11.13
CA ILE A 518 -22.55 -4.34 -10.34
C ILE A 518 -23.50 -3.22 -10.80
N GLY A 519 -23.01 -2.34 -11.67
CA GLY A 519 -23.75 -1.24 -12.26
C GLY A 519 -22.93 -0.56 -13.37
N PRO A 520 -23.56 0.33 -14.16
CA PRO A 520 -22.85 1.14 -15.13
C PRO A 520 -21.94 2.16 -14.44
N PHE A 521 -20.92 2.65 -15.16
CA PHE A 521 -20.16 3.82 -14.72
C PHE A 521 -21.05 5.06 -14.74
N ALA A 522 -21.09 5.78 -13.62
CA ALA A 522 -21.75 7.07 -13.49
C ALA A 522 -21.01 7.93 -12.47
N GLU A 523 -20.90 9.23 -12.75
CA GLU A 523 -20.42 10.19 -11.74
C GLU A 523 -21.41 10.29 -10.58
N ILE A 524 -20.90 10.55 -9.39
CA ILE A 524 -21.69 10.69 -8.18
C ILE A 524 -22.28 12.10 -8.17
N ALA A 525 -23.61 12.18 -8.12
CA ALA A 525 -24.29 13.47 -8.04
C ALA A 525 -24.14 14.08 -6.64
N ALA A 526 -23.77 15.36 -6.57
CA ALA A 526 -23.81 16.13 -5.34
C ALA A 526 -25.27 16.46 -4.99
N LYS A 527 -25.88 15.68 -4.09
CA LYS A 527 -27.26 15.90 -3.62
C LYS A 527 -27.30 16.04 -2.10
N ASN A 528 -27.96 17.08 -1.62
CA ASN A 528 -28.34 17.19 -0.22
C ASN A 528 -29.45 16.17 0.04
N THR A 529 -29.15 15.12 0.79
CA THR A 529 -30.15 14.14 1.28
C THR A 529 -30.55 14.46 2.69
#